data_AF-A0A2S7IQ60-F1
#
_entry.id   AF-A0A2S7IQ60-F1
#
_cell.length_a   1.000
_cell.length_b   1.000
_cell.length_c   1.000
_cell.angle_alpha   90.00
_cell.angle_beta   90.00
_cell.angle_gamma   90.00
#
_symmetry.space_group_name_H-M   'P 1'
#
loop_
_entity.id
_entity.type
_entity.pdbx_description
1 polymer ?
#
loop_
_entity_poly.entity_id
_entity_poly.type
_entity_poly.pdbx_seq_one_letter_code
_entity_poly.pdbx_strand_id
1 'polypeptide(L)'
;MYPKRNPYEQYLGLEDHVQIQVCNYLRAQYPQAVFYHPPNEGKRTTLQDPDFDFDLADATLASMAAPTYFEPAEITSKAWNKYTLIDGGMFAANPTLMTLAEYFKANKGCKELPYVISWGTGAEKGKKSTLVGKMALMMVESIIGIQMSGSFQVVDFIVNLLYWFFDSEERYIRLDFDSPGIKMDDASPEAMAKMKAVSEKFIEVNKDKLDQIVKILLLNQL
;
A
#
# COMPACT_ATOMS: atom_id res chain seq x y z
N MET A 1 19.92 4.20 45.17
CA MET A 1 20.42 4.70 43.86
C MET A 1 19.21 5.22 43.11
N TYR A 2 19.09 6.54 42.87
CA TYR A 2 17.99 7.06 42.06
C TYR A 2 18.11 6.53 40.63
N PRO A 3 17.03 6.05 40.01
CA PRO A 3 17.08 5.61 38.62
C PRO A 3 17.51 6.80 37.76
N LYS A 4 18.56 6.62 36.95
CA LYS A 4 18.99 7.62 35.98
C LYS A 4 17.81 7.96 35.08
N ARG A 5 17.43 9.24 35.06
CA ARG A 5 16.38 9.76 34.19
C ARG A 5 16.74 9.44 32.73
N ASN A 6 15.77 8.99 31.94
CA ASN A 6 15.99 8.66 30.54
C ASN A 6 16.36 9.96 29.80
N PRO A 7 17.58 10.09 29.23
CA PRO A 7 18.03 11.33 28.57
C PRO A 7 17.21 11.68 27.31
N TYR A 8 16.40 10.74 26.82
CA TYR A 8 15.52 10.93 25.68
C TYR A 8 14.08 11.31 26.05
N GLU A 9 13.75 11.42 27.35
CA GLU A 9 12.41 11.75 27.83
C GLU A 9 11.89 13.10 27.28
N GLN A 10 12.81 14.02 26.98
CA GLN A 10 12.53 15.33 26.38
C GLN A 10 12.08 15.29 24.91
N TYR A 11 12.26 14.16 24.23
CA TYR A 11 11.90 13.98 22.82
C TYR A 11 10.60 13.18 22.65
N LEU A 12 9.95 12.79 23.74
CA LEU A 12 8.70 12.03 23.72
C LEU A 12 7.51 12.97 23.51
N GLY A 13 6.60 12.58 22.62
CA GLY A 13 5.30 13.20 22.46
C GLY A 13 4.36 12.92 23.63
N LEU A 14 3.25 13.65 23.71
CA LEU A 14 2.24 13.44 24.77
C LEU A 14 1.66 12.02 24.72
N GLU A 15 1.47 11.49 23.51
CA GLU A 15 1.00 10.13 23.24
C GLU A 15 2.00 9.08 23.73
N ASP A 16 3.30 9.32 23.56
CA ASP A 16 4.37 8.40 23.97
C ASP A 16 4.38 8.22 25.49
N HIS A 17 4.13 9.28 26.25
CA HIS A 17 4.04 9.18 27.71
C HIS A 17 2.90 8.26 28.14
N VAL A 18 1.73 8.35 27.51
CA VAL A 18 0.58 7.47 27.80
C VAL A 18 0.93 6.02 27.44
N GLN A 19 1.49 5.79 26.26
CA GLN A 19 1.89 4.45 25.80
C GLN A 19 2.93 3.83 26.74
N ILE A 20 3.94 4.58 27.15
CA ILE A 20 4.97 4.13 28.09
C ILE A 20 4.37 3.74 29.44
N GLN A 21 3.42 4.54 29.96
CA GLN A 21 2.75 4.21 31.22
C GLN A 21 1.94 2.92 31.11
N VAL A 22 1.20 2.73 30.01
CA VAL A 22 0.47 1.48 29.75
C VAL A 22 1.43 0.29 29.64
N CYS A 23 2.53 0.43 28.89
CA CYS A 23 3.55 -0.60 28.76
C CYS A 23 4.21 -0.95 30.11
N ASN A 24 4.49 0.05 30.94
CA ASN A 24 5.10 -0.15 32.25
C ASN A 24 4.15 -0.86 33.21
N TYR A 25 2.88 -0.49 33.22
CA TYR A 25 1.85 -1.20 33.96
C TYR A 25 1.77 -2.68 33.52
N LEU A 26 1.73 -2.94 32.21
CA LEU A 26 1.68 -4.30 31.66
C LEU A 26 2.91 -5.13 32.06
N ARG A 27 4.13 -4.56 32.00
CA ARG A 27 5.35 -5.26 32.48
C ARG A 27 5.32 -5.55 33.98
N ALA A 28 4.81 -4.61 34.78
CA ALA A 28 4.76 -4.76 36.22
C ALA A 28 3.77 -5.85 36.65
N GLN A 29 2.60 -5.89 36.02
CA GLN A 29 1.55 -6.87 36.36
C GLN A 29 1.74 -8.22 35.66
N TYR A 30 2.30 -8.23 34.44
CA TYR A 30 2.42 -9.42 33.61
C TYR A 30 3.83 -9.52 33.01
N PRO A 31 4.85 -9.84 33.82
CA PRO A 31 6.26 -9.78 33.40
C PRO A 31 6.62 -10.78 32.29
N GLN A 32 5.79 -11.78 32.03
CA GLN A 32 5.98 -12.75 30.93
C GLN A 32 5.22 -12.40 29.65
N ALA A 33 4.39 -11.35 29.67
CA ALA A 33 3.64 -10.94 28.48
C ALA A 33 4.57 -10.26 27.47
N VAL A 34 4.56 -10.73 26.23
CA VAL A 34 5.19 -10.05 25.09
C VAL A 34 4.13 -9.17 24.44
N PHE A 35 4.36 -7.87 24.42
CA PHE A 35 3.44 -6.91 23.80
C PHE A 35 4.21 -5.96 22.87
N TYR A 36 3.54 -5.56 21.81
CA TYR A 36 4.00 -4.60 20.82
C TYR A 36 2.85 -3.62 20.58
N HIS A 37 3.15 -2.32 20.63
CA HIS A 37 2.18 -1.29 20.26
C HIS A 37 2.46 -0.86 18.82
N PRO A 38 1.64 -1.29 17.84
CA PRO A 38 1.62 -0.62 16.55
C PRO A 38 0.98 0.77 16.74
N PRO A 39 1.56 1.85 16.19
CA PRO A 39 0.90 3.15 16.18
C PRO A 39 -0.50 3.05 15.55
N ASN A 40 -1.40 3.86 16.11
CA ASN A 40 -2.85 3.72 16.08
C ASN A 40 -3.49 3.69 14.67
N GLU A 41 -4.05 2.55 14.22
CA GLU A 41 -4.83 2.44 12.95
C GLU A 41 -6.21 1.76 13.14
N GLY A 42 -6.78 1.80 14.35
CA GLY A 42 -7.90 0.95 14.75
C GLY A 42 -9.31 1.27 14.22
N LYS A 43 -9.51 2.17 13.26
CA LYS A 43 -10.88 2.54 12.80
C LYS A 43 -10.96 2.86 11.31
N ARG A 44 -10.72 1.87 10.45
CA ARG A 44 -11.04 1.99 9.03
C ARG A 44 -11.95 0.84 8.62
N THR A 45 -13.21 1.14 8.35
CA THR A 45 -14.09 0.36 7.48
C THR A 45 -15.00 1.34 6.78
N THR A 46 -14.78 1.55 5.48
CA THR A 46 -15.48 2.53 4.64
C THR A 46 -16.82 2.02 4.10
N LEU A 47 -17.07 0.71 4.13
CA LEU A 47 -18.21 0.13 3.42
C LEU A 47 -19.58 0.38 4.08
N GLN A 48 -19.64 0.89 5.32
CA GLN A 48 -20.90 1.13 6.04
C GLN A 48 -20.89 2.42 6.89
N ASP A 49 -19.82 3.20 6.83
CA ASP A 49 -19.69 4.43 7.62
C ASP A 49 -20.00 5.64 6.72
N PRO A 50 -21.09 6.38 6.98
CA PRO A 50 -21.42 7.59 6.22
C PRO A 50 -20.30 8.64 6.22
N ASP A 51 -19.41 8.62 7.22
CA ASP A 51 -18.24 9.51 7.28
C ASP A 51 -17.22 9.21 6.17
N PHE A 52 -17.23 7.99 5.64
CA PHE A 52 -16.33 7.52 4.59
C PHE A 52 -17.05 7.01 3.34
N ASP A 53 -18.33 7.38 3.18
CA ASP A 53 -19.09 7.18 1.96
C ASP A 53 -18.99 8.46 1.11
N PHE A 54 -18.46 8.33 -0.10
CA PHE A 54 -18.19 9.43 -1.02
C PHE A 54 -18.79 9.13 -2.40
N ASP A 55 -19.03 10.18 -3.18
CA ASP A 55 -19.34 9.97 -4.59
C ASP A 55 -18.14 9.35 -5.31
N LEU A 56 -18.42 8.46 -6.26
CA LEU A 56 -17.37 7.71 -6.97
C LEU A 56 -16.38 8.64 -7.69
N ALA A 57 -16.87 9.74 -8.23
CA ALA A 57 -16.04 10.74 -8.89
C ALA A 57 -15.05 11.38 -7.90
N ASP A 58 -15.52 11.77 -6.71
CA ASP A 58 -14.70 12.36 -5.65
C ASP A 58 -13.66 11.37 -5.12
N ALA A 59 -14.08 10.13 -4.86
CA ALA A 59 -13.16 9.07 -4.42
C ALA A 59 -12.07 8.79 -5.47
N THR A 60 -12.43 8.78 -6.75
CA THR A 60 -11.50 8.58 -7.86
C THR A 60 -10.53 9.76 -7.98
N LEU A 61 -11.05 11.00 -7.92
CA LEU A 61 -10.25 12.22 -7.96
C LEU A 61 -9.22 12.24 -6.82
N ALA A 62 -9.67 11.97 -5.59
CA ALA A 62 -8.80 11.88 -4.44
C ALA A 62 -7.73 10.80 -4.58
N SER A 63 -8.10 9.63 -5.10
CA SER A 63 -7.15 8.54 -5.31
C SER A 63 -6.08 8.85 -6.37
N MET A 64 -6.35 9.77 -7.29
CA MET A 64 -5.43 10.15 -8.39
C MET A 64 -4.68 11.47 -8.15
N ALA A 65 -4.91 12.13 -7.01
CA ALA A 65 -4.35 13.43 -6.66
C ALA A 65 -2.85 13.33 -6.28
N ALA A 66 -2.02 12.89 -7.23
CA ALA A 66 -0.61 12.63 -7.00
C ALA A 66 0.13 13.93 -6.71
N PRO A 67 0.86 14.04 -5.58
CA PRO A 67 1.67 15.21 -5.30
C PRO A 67 2.63 15.46 -6.46
N THR A 68 2.93 16.74 -6.72
CA THR A 68 3.70 17.25 -7.88
C THR A 68 3.02 17.14 -9.25
N TYR A 69 1.91 16.41 -9.38
CA TYR A 69 1.10 16.35 -10.61
C TYR A 69 -0.22 17.09 -10.48
N PHE A 70 -0.91 16.92 -9.34
CA PHE A 70 -2.22 17.49 -9.06
C PHE A 70 -2.26 18.15 -7.69
N GLU A 71 -3.20 19.07 -7.51
CA GLU A 71 -3.52 19.63 -6.19
C GLU A 71 -4.22 18.59 -5.31
N PRO A 72 -4.08 18.65 -3.97
CA PRO A 72 -4.86 17.81 -3.06
C PRO A 72 -6.36 17.94 -3.33
N ALA A 73 -7.07 16.81 -3.32
CA ALA A 73 -8.50 16.79 -3.53
C ALA A 73 -9.24 17.21 -2.24
N GLU A 74 -10.03 18.28 -2.33
CA GLU A 74 -10.97 18.66 -1.28
C GLU A 74 -12.33 18.02 -1.57
N ILE A 75 -12.70 16.98 -0.82
CA ILE A 75 -13.94 16.22 -1.02
C ILE A 75 -14.81 16.21 0.23
N THR A 76 -16.10 15.96 0.06
CA THR A 76 -17.06 15.92 1.18
C THR A 76 -17.74 14.55 1.22
N SER A 77 -17.77 13.91 2.39
CA SER A 77 -18.50 12.65 2.56
C SER A 77 -20.01 12.88 2.62
N LYS A 78 -20.79 11.80 2.49
CA LYS A 78 -22.25 11.86 2.63
C LYS A 78 -22.71 12.26 4.04
N ALA A 79 -21.84 12.15 5.04
CA ALA A 79 -22.04 12.72 6.38
C ALA A 79 -21.69 14.22 6.51
N TRP A 80 -21.37 14.89 5.40
CA TRP A 80 -20.99 16.32 5.34
C TRP A 80 -19.65 16.67 5.99
N ASN A 81 -18.78 15.68 6.21
CA ASN A 81 -17.41 15.92 6.65
C ASN A 81 -16.51 16.27 5.47
N LYS A 82 -15.66 17.28 5.63
CA LYS A 82 -14.70 17.71 4.62
C LYS A 82 -13.36 17.03 4.83
N TYR A 83 -12.77 16.56 3.74
CA TYR A 83 -11.47 15.90 3.72
C TYR A 83 -10.57 16.55 2.68
N THR A 84 -9.28 16.67 3.03
CA THR A 84 -8.22 17.01 2.09
C THR A 84 -7.39 15.74 1.88
N LEU A 85 -7.48 15.16 0.68
CA LEU A 85 -6.89 13.88 0.35
C LEU A 85 -5.84 14.03 -0.77
N ILE A 86 -4.88 13.12 -0.77
CA ILE A 86 -3.86 12.98 -1.81
C ILE A 86 -3.86 11.53 -2.32
N ASP A 87 -3.15 11.28 -3.41
CA ASP A 87 -3.07 9.97 -4.07
C ASP A 87 -2.77 8.82 -3.10
N GLY A 88 -3.56 7.75 -3.23
CA GLY A 88 -3.47 6.58 -2.38
C GLY A 88 -2.14 5.84 -2.50
N GLY A 89 -1.42 5.99 -3.61
CA GLY A 89 -0.08 5.48 -3.84
C GLY A 89 0.96 5.99 -2.85
N MET A 90 0.70 7.14 -2.20
CA MET A 90 1.56 7.63 -1.11
C MET A 90 1.51 6.77 0.15
N PHE A 91 0.47 5.95 0.30
CA PHE A 91 0.30 5.05 1.44
C PHE A 91 0.28 3.58 1.01
N ALA A 92 -0.50 3.25 -0.01
CA ALA A 92 -0.75 1.90 -0.49
C ALA A 92 -0.51 1.80 -2.01
N ALA A 93 0.72 2.09 -2.46
CA ALA A 93 1.13 1.92 -3.86
C ALA A 93 0.81 0.51 -4.38
N ASN A 94 1.02 -0.51 -3.54
CA ASN A 94 0.46 -1.84 -3.74
C ASN A 94 -0.71 -2.06 -2.75
N PRO A 95 -1.97 -2.01 -3.20
CA PRO A 95 -3.12 -2.11 -2.29
C PRO A 95 -3.39 -3.53 -1.79
N THR A 96 -2.61 -4.53 -2.20
CA THR A 96 -2.89 -5.96 -1.91
C THR A 96 -3.14 -6.26 -0.44
N LEU A 97 -2.30 -5.73 0.48
CA LEU A 97 -2.52 -5.92 1.92
C LEU A 97 -3.80 -5.24 2.43
N MET A 98 -4.15 -4.08 1.88
CA MET A 98 -5.39 -3.39 2.22
C MET A 98 -6.61 -4.19 1.75
N THR A 99 -6.54 -4.76 0.54
CA THR A 99 -7.57 -5.66 0.01
C THR A 99 -7.75 -6.89 0.89
N LEU A 100 -6.66 -7.54 1.31
CA LEU A 100 -6.73 -8.68 2.22
C LEU A 100 -7.35 -8.31 3.57
N ALA A 101 -6.94 -7.17 4.13
CA ALA A 101 -7.50 -6.69 5.40
C ALA A 101 -9.02 -6.47 5.31
N GLU A 102 -9.50 -5.80 4.26
CA GLU A 102 -10.94 -5.58 4.04
C GLU A 102 -11.69 -6.89 3.73
N TYR A 103 -11.09 -7.81 2.96
CA TYR A 103 -11.65 -9.14 2.70
C TYR A 103 -11.91 -9.90 4.00
N PHE A 104 -10.93 -9.99 4.90
CA PHE A 104 -11.08 -10.72 6.17
C PHE A 104 -12.01 -10.00 7.16
N LYS A 105 -12.08 -8.67 7.13
CA LYS A 105 -13.07 -7.91 7.91
C LYS A 105 -14.50 -8.19 7.45
N ALA A 106 -14.72 -8.28 6.13
CA ALA A 106 -16.03 -8.58 5.56
C ALA A 106 -16.41 -10.06 5.75
N ASN A 107 -15.43 -10.97 5.66
CA ASN A 107 -15.61 -12.41 5.76
C ASN A 107 -15.13 -12.95 7.12
N LYS A 108 -15.68 -12.42 8.21
CA LYS A 108 -15.28 -12.81 9.57
C LYS A 108 -15.40 -14.33 9.76
N GLY A 109 -14.32 -14.95 10.20
CA GLY A 109 -14.25 -16.40 10.42
C GLY A 109 -13.73 -17.19 9.22
N CYS A 110 -13.56 -16.58 8.05
CA CYS A 110 -12.78 -17.17 6.97
C CYS A 110 -11.31 -17.25 7.40
N LYS A 111 -10.77 -18.47 7.42
CA LYS A 111 -9.37 -18.75 7.78
C LYS A 111 -8.52 -19.09 6.56
N GLU A 112 -9.14 -19.32 5.41
CA GLU A 112 -8.43 -19.61 4.16
C GLU A 112 -8.03 -18.30 3.48
N LEU A 113 -6.83 -18.28 2.91
CA LEU A 113 -6.39 -17.16 2.11
C LEU A 113 -7.14 -17.14 0.77
N PRO A 114 -7.67 -15.99 0.35
CA PRO A 114 -8.33 -15.87 -0.94
C PRO A 114 -7.32 -15.99 -2.08
N TYR A 115 -7.82 -16.35 -3.26
CA TYR A 115 -7.03 -16.23 -4.48
C TYR A 115 -6.88 -14.75 -4.85
N VAL A 116 -5.64 -14.28 -5.02
CA VAL A 116 -5.32 -12.87 -5.26
C VAL A 116 -4.41 -12.75 -6.46
N ILE A 117 -4.84 -11.91 -7.41
CA ILE A 117 -4.04 -11.49 -8.56
C ILE A 117 -3.69 -10.02 -8.34
N SER A 118 -2.40 -9.76 -8.15
CA SER A 118 -1.86 -8.42 -7.95
C SER A 118 -1.21 -7.95 -9.25
N TRP A 119 -1.68 -6.82 -9.78
CA TRP A 119 -1.18 -6.26 -11.04
C TRP A 119 -0.30 -5.04 -10.78
N GLY A 120 0.89 -5.03 -11.35
CA GLY A 120 1.84 -3.92 -11.32
C GLY A 120 1.78 -3.05 -12.56
N THR A 121 2.24 -1.81 -12.42
CA THR A 121 2.31 -0.81 -13.50
C THR A 121 3.70 -0.70 -14.11
N GLY A 122 4.58 -1.66 -13.83
CA GLY A 122 5.95 -1.70 -14.30
C GLY A 122 6.94 -1.20 -13.23
N ALA A 123 8.00 -1.97 -13.03
CA ALA A 123 9.09 -1.62 -12.12
C ALA A 123 10.26 -0.98 -12.88
N GLU A 124 10.77 0.16 -12.41
CA GLU A 124 12.05 0.69 -12.89
C GLU A 124 13.21 -0.08 -12.25
N LYS A 125 14.10 -0.63 -13.06
CA LYS A 125 15.35 -1.22 -12.56
C LYS A 125 16.33 -0.11 -12.17
N GLY A 126 16.42 0.15 -10.87
CA GLY A 126 17.57 0.74 -10.18
C GLY A 126 18.31 1.86 -10.91
N LYS A 127 17.72 3.06 -10.99
CA LYS A 127 18.51 4.27 -11.25
C LYS A 127 19.26 4.65 -9.97
N LYS A 128 20.58 4.91 -10.08
CA LYS A 128 21.34 5.55 -9.01
C LYS A 128 20.82 6.97 -8.83
N SER A 129 20.03 7.19 -7.79
CA SER A 129 19.62 8.54 -7.38
C SER A 129 20.79 9.24 -6.68
N THR A 130 21.45 10.17 -7.36
CA THR A 130 22.24 11.23 -6.70
C THR A 130 21.26 12.27 -6.16
N LEU A 131 20.87 12.10 -4.89
CA LEU A 131 19.99 13.05 -4.21
C LEU A 131 20.74 14.32 -3.79
N VAL A 132 22.04 14.20 -3.50
CA VAL A 132 22.88 15.27 -2.98
C VAL A 132 23.10 16.36 -4.04
N GLY A 133 22.76 17.61 -3.69
CA GLY A 133 23.01 18.80 -4.52
C GLY A 133 21.90 19.17 -5.52
N LYS A 134 20.72 18.52 -5.46
CA LYS A 134 19.56 18.86 -6.31
C LYS A 134 18.68 19.95 -5.71
N MET A 135 17.92 20.62 -6.58
CA MET A 135 16.87 21.56 -6.20
C MET A 135 15.78 20.84 -5.38
N ALA A 136 15.17 21.53 -4.41
CA ALA A 136 14.18 20.97 -3.48
C ALA A 136 13.03 20.24 -4.20
N LEU A 137 12.50 20.77 -5.30
CA LEU A 137 11.40 20.15 -6.05
C LEU A 137 11.78 18.76 -6.62
N MET A 138 12.98 18.63 -7.18
CA MET A 138 13.47 17.35 -7.71
C MET A 138 13.71 16.31 -6.60
N MET A 139 14.02 16.76 -5.38
CA MET A 139 14.14 15.86 -4.23
C MET A 139 12.77 15.29 -3.85
N VAL A 140 11.70 16.08 -3.92
CA VAL A 140 10.33 15.64 -3.59
C VAL A 140 9.89 14.51 -4.52
N GLU A 141 9.99 14.68 -5.84
CA GLU A 141 9.65 13.63 -6.83
C GLU A 141 10.47 12.35 -6.60
N SER A 142 11.77 12.51 -6.30
CA SER A 142 12.66 11.36 -6.06
C SER A 142 12.27 10.60 -4.78
N ILE A 143 11.92 11.32 -3.70
CA ILE A 143 11.48 10.72 -2.44
C ILE A 143 10.16 9.98 -2.62
N ILE A 144 9.19 10.58 -3.34
CA ILE A 144 7.92 9.93 -3.68
C ILE A 144 8.17 8.63 -4.46
N GLY A 145 8.99 8.68 -5.51
CA GLY A 145 9.34 7.50 -6.30
C GLY A 145 10.02 6.40 -5.48
N ILE A 146 10.91 6.75 -4.55
CA ILE A 146 11.55 5.80 -3.62
C ILE A 146 10.53 5.19 -2.67
N GLN A 147 9.66 6.01 -2.06
CA GLN A 147 8.64 5.54 -1.13
C GLN A 147 7.67 4.58 -1.83
N MET A 148 7.18 4.92 -3.02
CA MET A 148 6.25 4.07 -3.77
C MET A 148 6.92 2.76 -4.15
N SER A 149 8.15 2.82 -4.69
CA SER A 149 8.94 1.61 -5.03
C SER A 149 9.18 0.71 -3.82
N GLY A 150 9.47 1.29 -2.65
CA GLY A 150 9.62 0.57 -1.40
C GLY A 150 8.30 -0.07 -0.95
N SER A 151 7.19 0.67 -1.03
CA SER A 151 5.84 0.17 -0.72
C SER A 151 5.48 -1.03 -1.59
N PHE A 152 5.72 -0.99 -2.90
CA PHE A 152 5.49 -2.13 -3.80
C PHE A 152 6.22 -3.40 -3.34
N GLN A 153 7.54 -3.29 -3.11
CA GLN A 153 8.40 -4.43 -2.79
C GLN A 153 8.11 -5.00 -1.40
N VAL A 154 7.90 -4.14 -0.40
CA VAL A 154 7.60 -4.58 0.97
C VAL A 154 6.25 -5.29 1.02
N VAL A 155 5.21 -4.74 0.37
CA VAL A 155 3.89 -5.37 0.32
C VAL A 155 3.98 -6.72 -0.38
N ASP A 156 4.64 -6.81 -1.53
CA ASP A 156 4.79 -8.08 -2.26
C ASP A 156 5.53 -9.12 -1.41
N PHE A 157 6.62 -8.74 -0.75
CA PHE A 157 7.36 -9.62 0.16
C PHE A 157 6.49 -10.13 1.32
N ILE A 158 5.75 -9.23 1.99
CA ILE A 158 4.89 -9.61 3.12
C ILE A 158 3.76 -10.54 2.67
N VAL A 159 3.13 -10.27 1.52
CA VAL A 159 2.05 -11.12 1.01
C VAL A 159 2.59 -12.50 0.62
N ASN A 160 3.73 -12.58 -0.07
CA ASN A 160 4.38 -13.87 -0.34
C ASN A 160 4.70 -14.64 0.93
N LEU A 161 5.26 -13.98 1.96
CA LEU A 161 5.57 -14.60 3.24
C LEU A 161 4.30 -15.12 3.94
N LEU A 162 3.22 -14.33 3.89
CA LEU A 162 1.92 -14.73 4.44
C LEU A 162 1.39 -15.98 3.74
N TYR A 163 1.38 -16.00 2.41
CA TYR A 163 0.86 -17.12 1.63
C TYR A 163 1.73 -18.38 1.80
N TRP A 164 3.04 -18.22 1.91
CA TRP A 164 3.96 -19.31 2.27
C TRP A 164 3.69 -19.87 3.68
N PHE A 165 3.46 -19.01 4.67
CA PHE A 165 3.20 -19.44 6.04
C PHE A 165 1.92 -20.29 6.17
N PHE A 166 0.97 -20.13 5.26
CA PHE A 166 -0.29 -20.87 5.20
C PHE A 166 -0.33 -21.95 4.11
N ASP A 167 0.83 -22.35 3.56
CA ASP A 167 0.96 -23.37 2.49
C ASP A 167 -0.03 -23.12 1.33
N SER A 168 -0.11 -21.86 0.88
CA SER A 168 -1.09 -21.37 -0.10
C SER A 168 -0.46 -20.56 -1.22
N GLU A 169 0.85 -20.69 -1.46
CA GLU A 169 1.61 -19.87 -2.41
C GLU A 169 1.00 -19.81 -3.82
N GLU A 170 0.33 -20.88 -4.25
CA GLU A 170 -0.35 -20.95 -5.54
C GLU A 170 -1.52 -19.96 -5.68
N ARG A 171 -1.99 -19.40 -4.57
CA ARG A 171 -3.14 -18.48 -4.50
C ARG A 171 -2.76 -17.02 -4.57
N TYR A 172 -1.47 -16.67 -4.52
CA TYR A 172 -1.02 -15.30 -4.73
C TYR A 172 -0.22 -15.20 -6.02
N ILE A 173 -0.72 -14.43 -6.97
CA ILE A 173 -0.03 -14.19 -8.24
C ILE A 173 0.23 -12.70 -8.41
N ARG A 174 1.51 -12.34 -8.38
CA ARG A 174 1.99 -11.04 -8.87
C ARG A 174 2.25 -11.11 -10.38
N LEU A 175 1.66 -10.17 -11.12
CA LEU A 175 1.94 -9.88 -12.52
C LEU A 175 2.53 -8.48 -12.60
N ASP A 176 3.75 -8.36 -13.09
CA ASP A 176 4.46 -7.09 -13.23
C ASP A 176 5.46 -7.18 -14.39
N PHE A 177 5.90 -6.04 -14.90
CA PHE A 177 6.78 -5.97 -16.06
C PHE A 177 7.93 -4.98 -15.86
N ASP A 178 8.96 -5.10 -16.69
CA ASP A 178 10.05 -4.11 -16.69
C ASP A 178 9.56 -2.83 -17.37
N SER A 179 9.58 -1.70 -16.66
CA SER A 179 9.16 -0.42 -17.24
C SER A 179 10.08 -0.03 -18.41
N PRO A 180 9.53 0.38 -19.57
CA PRO A 180 10.31 0.88 -20.70
C PRO A 180 10.91 2.29 -20.47
N GLY A 181 10.82 2.84 -19.25
CA GLY A 181 11.30 4.17 -18.91
C GLY A 181 10.40 5.30 -19.41
N ILE A 182 9.12 4.99 -19.64
CA ILE A 182 8.08 5.96 -19.97
C ILE A 182 7.65 6.64 -18.68
N LYS A 183 7.52 7.97 -18.71
CA LYS A 183 7.05 8.72 -17.54
C LYS A 183 5.55 8.48 -17.34
N MET A 184 5.11 8.55 -16.09
CA MET A 184 3.71 8.33 -15.72
C MET A 184 2.74 9.32 -16.40
N ASP A 185 3.17 10.54 -16.65
CA ASP A 185 2.40 11.63 -17.28
C ASP A 185 2.53 11.69 -18.81
N ASP A 186 3.29 10.77 -19.44
CA ASP A 186 3.47 10.75 -20.88
C ASP A 186 2.35 9.99 -21.59
N ALA A 187 1.30 10.72 -21.96
CA ALA A 187 0.16 10.21 -22.73
C ALA A 187 0.33 10.37 -24.26
N SER A 188 1.57 10.53 -24.75
CA SER A 188 1.82 10.67 -26.20
C SER A 188 1.47 9.37 -26.97
N PRO A 189 1.07 9.47 -28.25
CA PRO A 189 0.83 8.30 -29.09
C PRO A 189 2.04 7.34 -29.15
N GLU A 190 3.25 7.88 -29.10
CA GLU A 190 4.51 7.13 -29.09
C GLU A 190 4.69 6.32 -27.79
N ALA A 191 4.40 6.92 -26.64
CA ALA A 191 4.42 6.25 -25.34
C ALA A 191 3.38 5.12 -25.30
N MET A 192 2.16 5.38 -25.77
CA MET A 192 1.09 4.39 -25.86
C MET A 192 1.47 3.22 -26.79
N ALA A 193 2.07 3.50 -27.95
CA ALA A 193 2.54 2.48 -28.87
C ALA A 193 3.64 1.59 -28.25
N LYS A 194 4.59 2.19 -27.53
CA LYS A 194 5.62 1.45 -26.79
C LYS A 194 5.01 0.56 -25.71
N MET A 195 4.06 1.07 -24.93
CA MET A 195 3.37 0.27 -23.91
C MET A 195 2.56 -0.87 -24.51
N LYS A 196 1.94 -0.67 -25.67
CA LYS A 196 1.28 -1.74 -26.42
C LYS A 196 2.26 -2.86 -26.79
N ALA A 197 3.43 -2.51 -27.34
CA ALA A 197 4.47 -3.49 -27.66
C ALA A 197 4.98 -4.25 -26.42
N VAL A 198 5.15 -3.55 -25.29
CA VAL A 198 5.50 -4.18 -24.00
C VAL A 198 4.40 -5.16 -23.57
N SER A 199 3.13 -4.79 -23.69
CA SER A 199 2.00 -5.64 -23.33
C SER A 199 1.90 -6.89 -24.19
N GLU A 200 2.11 -6.78 -25.50
CA GLU A 200 2.09 -7.91 -26.44
C GLU A 200 3.19 -8.92 -26.09
N LYS A 201 4.41 -8.42 -25.85
CA LYS A 201 5.52 -9.25 -25.40
C LYS A 201 5.26 -9.89 -24.04
N PHE A 202 4.67 -9.15 -23.10
CA PHE A 202 4.33 -9.67 -21.78
C PHE A 202 3.34 -10.84 -21.88
N ILE A 203 2.31 -10.70 -22.72
CA ILE A 203 1.32 -11.76 -22.96
C ILE A 203 1.97 -12.98 -23.60
N GLU A 204 2.82 -12.80 -24.60
CA GLU A 204 3.51 -13.90 -25.28
C GLU A 204 4.37 -14.71 -24.29
N VAL A 205 5.15 -14.04 -23.44
CA VAL A 205 6.03 -14.68 -22.45
C VAL A 205 5.24 -15.36 -21.33
N ASN A 206 4.07 -14.83 -20.94
CA ASN A 206 3.30 -15.30 -19.79
C ASN A 206 2.04 -16.10 -20.18
N LYS A 207 1.91 -16.51 -21.44
CA LYS A 207 0.69 -17.13 -21.98
C LYS A 207 0.16 -18.27 -21.10
N ASP A 208 1.00 -19.24 -20.77
CA ASP A 208 0.59 -20.42 -19.99
C ASP A 208 0.12 -20.03 -18.58
N LYS A 209 0.80 -19.07 -17.95
CA LYS A 209 0.44 -18.54 -16.63
C LYS A 209 -0.90 -17.80 -16.68
N LEU A 210 -1.13 -16.99 -17.71
CA LEU A 210 -2.40 -16.29 -17.92
C LEU A 210 -3.54 -17.28 -18.17
N ASP A 211 -3.31 -18.31 -18.98
CA ASP A 211 -4.30 -19.37 -19.25
C ASP A 211 -4.63 -20.17 -17.97
N GLN A 212 -3.64 -20.42 -17.10
CA GLN A 212 -3.87 -21.04 -15.79
C GLN A 212 -4.72 -20.15 -14.88
N ILE A 213 -4.43 -18.85 -14.82
CA ILE A 213 -5.24 -17.87 -14.06
C ILE A 213 -6.69 -17.90 -14.52
N VAL A 214 -6.93 -17.86 -15.84
CA VAL A 214 -8.29 -17.90 -16.40
C VAL A 214 -9.00 -19.19 -16.02
N LYS A 215 -8.33 -20.35 -16.09
CA LYS A 215 -8.92 -21.63 -15.65
C LYS A 215 -9.37 -21.57 -14.19
N ILE A 216 -8.54 -21.03 -13.30
CA ILE A 216 -8.87 -20.89 -11.87
C ILE A 216 -10.06 -19.96 -11.67
N LEU A 217 -10.10 -18.82 -12.37
CA LEU A 217 -11.22 -17.89 -12.28
C LEU A 217 -12.54 -18.50 -12.77
N LEU A 218 -12.52 -19.27 -13.85
CA LEU A 218 -13.71 -19.94 -14.37
C LEU A 218 -14.21 -21.08 -13.47
N LEU A 219 -13.30 -21.80 -12.81
CA LEU A 219 -13.67 -22.86 -11.87
C LEU A 219 -14.34 -22.32 -10.59
N ASN A 220 -14.05 -21.09 -10.19
CA ASN A 220 -14.62 -20.42 -9.01
C ASN A 220 -15.93 -19.66 -9.29
N GLN A 221 -16.53 -19.79 -10.49
CA GLN A 221 -17.83 -19.20 -10.84
C GLN A 221 -19.03 -20.15 -10.60
N LEU A 222 -18.80 -21.32 -10.01
CA LEU A 222 -19.82 -22.32 -9.61
C LEU A 222 -19.86 -22.46 -8.09
#